data_AF-A0A9D7ZQM0-F1
#
_entry.id   AF-A0A9D7ZQM0-F1
#
_cell.length_a   1.000
_cell.length_b   1.000
_cell.length_c   1.000
_cell.angle_alpha   90.00
_cell.angle_beta   90.00
_cell.angle_gamma   90.00
#
_symmetry.space_group_name_H-M   'P 1'
#
loop_
_entity.id
_entity.type
_entity.pdbx_description
1 polymer ?
#
loop_
_entity_poly.entity_id
_entity_poly.type
_entity_poly.pdbx_seq_one_letter_code
_entity_poly.pdbx_strand_id
1 'polypeptide(L)'
;MKNIIKFSFVLSLALIFNSCAKEGCTDPNAYNYSSEADTDDGSCTFQGCTDPNAVNYDSLATVSGECIYDQVGSWNSVFQEININLTMTLLGFPLIDTTFTQNVHPDSLEPSGIDVFSNGNLIIHYNNNPSEDGTWTRTNDMLEMNLQDTSLVFKIDSVSGTLLKLSASQSESNIDPTTGASVNYDYGIIWDLDRN
;
A
#
# COMPACT_ATOMS: atom_id res chain seq x y z
N MET A 1 -45.81 -38.09 70.17
CA MET A 1 -44.54 -37.42 70.54
C MET A 1 -43.46 -37.88 69.57
N LYS A 2 -42.69 -36.93 69.01
CA LYS A 2 -41.43 -37.10 68.23
C LYS A 2 -41.57 -37.86 66.90
N ASN A 3 -41.03 -37.45 65.75
CA ASN A 3 -40.25 -36.29 65.35
C ASN A 3 -40.61 -36.09 63.86
N ILE A 4 -41.17 -34.93 63.52
CA ILE A 4 -41.37 -34.52 62.14
C ILE A 4 -39.98 -34.44 61.51
N ILE A 5 -39.76 -35.29 60.51
CA ILE A 5 -38.58 -35.27 59.64
C ILE A 5 -38.51 -33.85 59.07
N LYS A 6 -37.67 -33.00 59.68
CA LYS A 6 -37.23 -31.76 59.08
C LYS A 6 -36.36 -32.16 57.90
N PHE A 7 -37.02 -32.38 56.76
CA PHE A 7 -36.43 -32.27 55.44
C PHE A 7 -36.10 -30.78 55.21
N SER A 8 -35.23 -30.26 56.10
CA SER A 8 -34.76 -28.91 56.12
C SER A 8 -33.72 -28.82 55.02
N PHE A 9 -34.21 -28.61 53.80
CA PHE A 9 -33.56 -27.78 52.79
C PHE A 9 -32.04 -27.91 52.80
N VAL A 10 -31.53 -29.14 52.58
CA VAL A 10 -30.23 -29.31 51.94
C VAL A 10 -30.44 -28.99 50.45
N LEU A 11 -30.84 -27.74 50.20
CA LEU A 11 -31.12 -27.19 48.87
C LEU A 11 -30.54 -25.76 48.74
N SER A 12 -29.74 -25.30 49.71
CA SER A 12 -28.99 -24.04 49.57
C SER A 12 -27.54 -24.24 49.13
N LEU A 13 -27.16 -25.44 48.68
CA LEU A 13 -25.87 -25.64 48.00
C LEU A 13 -26.05 -26.32 46.64
N ALA A 14 -27.18 -26.06 45.97
CA ALA A 14 -27.27 -26.25 44.54
C ALA A 14 -26.73 -24.98 43.87
N LEU A 15 -25.47 -25.06 43.44
CA LEU A 15 -24.97 -24.38 42.25
C LEU A 15 -24.97 -22.85 42.28
N ILE A 16 -24.04 -22.27 43.04
CA ILE A 16 -23.32 -21.10 42.53
C ILE A 16 -21.83 -21.43 42.48
N PHE A 17 -21.49 -22.60 41.91
CA PHE A 17 -20.23 -22.67 41.18
C PHE A 17 -20.45 -21.89 39.88
N ASN A 18 -20.60 -20.57 39.98
CA ASN A 18 -20.12 -19.71 38.90
C ASN A 18 -18.61 -19.92 38.94
N SER A 19 -18.16 -21.00 38.29
CA SER A 19 -16.80 -21.01 37.76
C SER A 19 -16.70 -19.70 37.01
N CYS A 20 -15.88 -18.78 37.51
CA CYS A 20 -15.57 -17.56 36.80
C CYS A 20 -14.76 -18.00 35.59
N ALA A 21 -15.45 -18.49 34.54
CA ALA A 21 -14.82 -18.83 33.29
C ALA A 21 -14.13 -17.55 32.83
N LYS A 22 -12.80 -17.57 32.85
CA LYS A 22 -12.02 -16.47 32.33
C LYS A 22 -12.13 -16.54 30.82
N GLU A 23 -12.87 -15.60 30.26
CA GLU A 23 -13.02 -15.43 28.83
C GLU A 23 -11.79 -14.70 28.28
N GLY A 24 -11.31 -15.15 27.13
CA GLY A 24 -10.17 -14.57 26.42
C GLY A 24 -9.68 -15.52 25.33
N CYS A 25 -8.73 -15.07 24.52
CA CYS A 25 -8.20 -15.91 23.46
C CYS A 25 -7.45 -17.14 24.03
N THR A 26 -7.89 -18.34 23.65
CA THR A 26 -7.29 -19.61 24.08
C THR A 26 -6.35 -20.23 23.04
N ASP A 27 -6.25 -19.65 21.84
CA ASP A 27 -5.32 -20.13 20.81
C ASP A 27 -3.88 -19.71 21.14
N PRO A 28 -2.95 -20.65 21.39
CA PRO A 28 -1.56 -20.32 21.72
C PRO A 28 -0.77 -19.67 20.58
N ASN A 29 -1.28 -19.70 19.35
CA ASN A 29 -0.67 -19.03 18.20
C ASN A 29 -1.18 -17.59 18.01
N ALA A 30 -2.19 -17.16 18.76
CA ALA A 30 -2.70 -15.80 18.70
C ALA A 30 -1.78 -14.81 19.43
N TYR A 31 -1.68 -13.61 18.88
CA TYR A 31 -0.92 -12.50 19.44
C TYR A 31 -1.43 -12.06 20.82
N ASN A 32 -2.73 -12.19 21.07
CA ASN A 32 -3.37 -11.90 22.35
C ASN A 32 -3.78 -13.16 23.14
N TYR A 33 -3.07 -14.27 22.94
CA TYR A 33 -3.25 -15.49 23.74
C TYR A 33 -3.21 -15.21 25.24
N SER A 34 -4.17 -15.75 25.98
CA SER A 34 -4.22 -15.70 27.43
C SER A 34 -4.18 -17.11 28.00
N SER A 35 -3.08 -17.46 28.67
CA SER A 35 -2.98 -18.73 29.40
C SER A 35 -3.91 -18.82 30.62
N GLU A 36 -4.51 -17.70 31.02
CA GLU A 36 -5.52 -17.66 32.08
C GLU A 36 -6.94 -17.83 31.55
N ALA A 37 -7.16 -17.79 30.24
CA ALA A 37 -8.47 -17.99 29.64
C ALA A 37 -8.80 -19.49 29.58
N ASP A 38 -9.98 -19.84 30.08
CA ASP A 38 -10.51 -21.20 30.06
C ASP A 38 -11.60 -21.37 28.98
N THR A 39 -12.03 -20.28 28.37
CA THR A 39 -13.07 -20.27 27.33
C THR A 39 -12.71 -19.22 26.28
N ASP A 40 -12.64 -19.66 25.02
CA ASP A 40 -12.40 -18.75 23.90
C ASP A 40 -13.58 -17.78 23.75
N ASP A 41 -13.27 -16.49 23.76
CA ASP A 41 -14.24 -15.42 23.56
C ASP A 41 -14.31 -14.96 22.09
N GLY A 42 -13.51 -15.57 21.21
CA GLY A 42 -13.41 -15.21 19.80
C GLY A 42 -12.65 -13.91 19.56
N SER A 43 -11.96 -13.36 20.57
CA SER A 43 -11.16 -12.14 20.45
C SER A 43 -9.76 -12.38 19.89
N CYS A 44 -9.40 -13.63 19.53
CA CYS A 44 -8.07 -13.97 19.04
C CYS A 44 -7.63 -13.10 17.84
N THR A 45 -6.44 -12.54 17.97
CA THR A 45 -5.79 -11.73 16.95
C THR A 45 -4.51 -12.40 16.47
N PHE A 46 -4.23 -12.33 15.18
CA PHE A 46 -3.03 -12.93 14.58
C PHE A 46 -2.25 -11.84 13.87
N GLN A 47 -0.95 -11.73 14.15
CA GLN A 47 -0.08 -10.73 13.55
C GLN A 47 0.54 -11.27 12.27
N GLY A 48 0.41 -10.53 11.17
CA GLY A 48 0.99 -10.89 9.87
C GLY A 48 0.69 -9.82 8.82
N CYS A 49 1.23 -9.97 7.61
CA CYS A 49 0.93 -9.00 6.56
C CYS A 49 -0.51 -9.16 6.07
N THR A 50 -1.30 -8.10 6.18
CA THR A 50 -2.72 -8.10 5.78
C THR A 50 -2.93 -7.67 4.33
N ASP A 51 -1.87 -7.25 3.61
CA ASP A 51 -1.97 -6.85 2.20
C ASP A 51 -1.86 -8.08 1.28
N PRO A 52 -2.90 -8.43 0.50
CA PRO A 52 -2.90 -9.57 -0.41
C PRO A 52 -1.87 -9.49 -1.55
N ASN A 53 -1.28 -8.31 -1.78
CA ASN A 53 -0.28 -8.07 -2.82
C ASN A 53 1.16 -8.14 -2.31
N ALA A 54 1.34 -8.37 -1.00
CA ALA A 54 2.65 -8.64 -0.41
C ALA A 54 3.06 -10.10 -0.63
N VAL A 55 4.37 -10.32 -0.71
CA VAL A 55 4.97 -11.66 -0.88
C VAL A 55 4.70 -12.54 0.35
N ASN A 56 4.63 -11.94 1.53
CA ASN A 56 4.37 -12.61 2.81
C ASN A 56 2.93 -12.41 3.31
N TYR A 57 1.97 -12.22 2.40
CA TYR A 57 0.55 -12.10 2.77
C TYR A 57 0.10 -13.29 3.61
N ASP A 58 -0.54 -12.99 4.75
CA ASP A 58 -1.16 -13.98 5.62
C ASP A 58 -2.67 -13.75 5.68
N SER A 59 -3.42 -14.69 5.10
CA SER A 59 -4.89 -14.66 5.09
C SER A 59 -5.53 -14.80 6.47
N LEU A 60 -4.78 -15.25 7.48
CA LEU A 60 -5.25 -15.37 8.86
C LEU A 60 -4.92 -14.14 9.71
N ALA A 61 -4.08 -13.24 9.22
CA ALA A 61 -3.69 -12.04 9.96
C ALA A 61 -4.87 -11.10 10.17
N THR A 62 -5.08 -10.70 11.43
CA THR A 62 -6.10 -9.72 11.83
C THR A 62 -5.49 -8.42 12.34
N VAL A 63 -4.18 -8.40 12.58
CA VAL A 63 -3.39 -7.21 12.93
C VAL A 63 -2.24 -7.09 11.94
N SER A 64 -2.11 -5.91 11.32
CA SER A 64 -1.08 -5.65 10.32
C SER A 64 0.33 -5.70 10.93
N GLY A 65 1.16 -6.59 10.38
CA GLY A 65 2.60 -6.71 10.62
C GLY A 65 3.45 -6.18 9.47
N GLU A 66 4.73 -6.54 9.43
CA GLU A 66 5.63 -6.15 8.35
C GLU A 66 5.23 -6.83 7.02
N CYS A 67 5.04 -6.04 5.97
CA CYS A 67 4.74 -6.52 4.62
C CYS A 67 5.99 -6.43 3.73
N ILE A 68 6.37 -7.55 3.13
CA ILE A 68 7.47 -7.65 2.19
C ILE A 68 6.91 -7.59 0.79
N TYR A 69 7.36 -6.62 0.01
CA TYR A 69 6.95 -6.45 -1.37
C TYR A 69 8.10 -6.78 -2.30
N ASP A 70 7.78 -7.38 -3.45
CA ASP A 70 8.76 -7.63 -4.50
C ASP A 70 9.23 -6.32 -5.19
N GLN A 71 8.80 -5.14 -4.72
CA GLN A 71 9.38 -3.87 -5.16
C GLN A 71 10.60 -3.48 -4.32
N VAL A 72 10.81 -4.09 -3.15
CA VAL A 72 11.91 -3.74 -2.25
C VAL A 72 13.24 -4.18 -2.87
N GLY A 73 14.16 -3.24 -3.01
CA GLY A 73 15.46 -3.45 -3.64
C GLY A 73 15.98 -2.21 -4.37
N SER A 74 17.16 -2.37 -4.95
CA SER A 74 17.83 -1.37 -5.78
C SER A 74 17.60 -1.67 -7.26
N TRP A 75 17.04 -0.72 -7.97
CA TRP A 75 16.61 -0.88 -9.36
C TRP A 75 17.28 0.18 -10.25
N ASN A 76 17.84 -0.25 -11.38
CA ASN A 76 18.35 0.66 -12.39
C ASN A 76 17.32 0.88 -13.49
N SER A 77 17.22 2.11 -13.96
CA SER A 77 16.42 2.46 -15.13
C SER A 77 17.03 1.81 -16.38
N VAL A 78 16.22 1.02 -17.11
CA VAL A 78 16.65 0.41 -18.38
C VAL A 78 15.89 0.97 -19.58
N PHE A 79 14.68 1.45 -19.36
CA PHE A 79 13.89 2.13 -20.39
C PHE A 79 12.88 3.08 -19.73
N GLN A 80 12.73 4.27 -20.29
CA GLN A 80 11.68 5.21 -19.91
C GLN A 80 11.14 5.90 -21.15
N GLU A 81 9.81 5.99 -21.23
CA GLU A 81 9.10 6.70 -22.28
C GLU A 81 8.12 7.68 -21.64
N ILE A 82 8.20 8.94 -22.04
CA ILE A 82 7.30 10.00 -21.60
C ILE A 82 6.58 10.54 -22.85
N ASN A 83 5.26 10.41 -22.86
CA ASN A 83 4.39 10.96 -23.89
C ASN A 83 3.58 12.10 -23.28
N ILE A 84 3.59 13.27 -23.92
CA ILE A 84 2.83 14.45 -23.49
C ILE A 84 2.04 14.96 -24.69
N ASN A 85 0.74 15.16 -24.51
CA ASN A 85 -0.11 15.89 -25.43
C ASN A 85 -0.55 17.17 -24.74
N LEU A 86 -0.29 18.31 -25.38
CA LEU A 86 -0.71 19.62 -24.90
C LEU A 86 -1.54 20.30 -25.99
N THR A 87 -2.78 20.65 -25.63
CA THR A 87 -3.66 21.46 -26.48
C THR A 87 -4.08 22.71 -25.73
N MET A 88 -3.84 23.87 -26.34
CA MET A 88 -4.29 25.16 -25.82
C MET A 88 -5.18 25.83 -26.86
N THR A 89 -6.33 26.34 -26.45
CA THR A 89 -7.20 27.13 -27.33
C THR A 89 -7.53 28.48 -26.69
N LEU A 90 -7.81 29.48 -27.53
CA LEU A 90 -8.37 30.76 -27.10
C LEU A 90 -9.54 31.10 -28.02
N LEU A 91 -10.72 31.32 -27.43
CA LEU A 91 -11.96 31.58 -28.17
C LEU A 91 -12.27 30.50 -29.22
N GLY A 92 -11.89 29.25 -28.94
CA GLY A 92 -12.06 28.10 -29.84
C GLY A 92 -11.02 28.00 -30.96
N PHE A 93 -10.01 28.88 -31.02
CA PHE A 93 -8.90 28.77 -31.95
C PHE A 93 -7.70 28.08 -31.28
N PRO A 94 -7.06 27.09 -31.93
CA PRO A 94 -5.88 26.44 -31.38
C PRO A 94 -4.69 27.41 -31.36
N LEU A 95 -4.07 27.56 -30.19
CA LEU A 95 -2.82 28.30 -29.99
C LEU A 95 -1.62 27.35 -30.01
N ILE A 96 -1.77 26.20 -29.34
CA ILE A 96 -0.76 25.15 -29.25
C ILE A 96 -1.50 23.83 -29.41
N ASP A 97 -0.99 22.97 -30.27
CA ASP A 97 -1.44 21.59 -30.45
C ASP A 97 -0.19 20.78 -30.75
N THR A 98 0.36 20.17 -29.71
CA THR A 98 1.67 19.51 -29.78
C THR A 98 1.65 18.21 -29.01
N THR A 99 2.16 17.17 -29.66
CA THR A 99 2.54 15.92 -29.02
C THR A 99 4.07 15.87 -28.92
N PHE A 100 4.56 15.55 -27.73
CA PHE A 100 5.97 15.30 -27.47
C PHE A 100 6.11 13.89 -26.92
N THR A 101 6.90 13.07 -27.60
CA THR A 101 7.33 11.76 -27.11
C THR A 101 8.82 11.82 -26.87
N GLN A 102 9.22 11.56 -25.64
CA GLN A 102 10.61 11.40 -25.26
C GLN A 102 10.85 9.96 -24.88
N ASN A 103 11.70 9.31 -25.67
CA ASN A 103 12.30 8.06 -25.27
C ASN A 103 13.61 8.40 -24.59
N VAL A 104 13.63 8.24 -23.27
CA VAL A 104 14.80 8.54 -22.47
C VAL A 104 15.68 7.30 -22.46
N HIS A 105 16.87 7.43 -23.03
CA HIS A 105 17.94 6.47 -22.83
C HIS A 105 18.55 6.69 -21.42
N PRO A 106 18.96 5.64 -20.69
CA PRO A 106 19.51 5.73 -19.33
C PRO A 106 20.76 6.61 -19.13
N ASP A 107 21.21 7.35 -20.15
CA ASP A 107 22.40 8.22 -20.10
C ASP A 107 22.06 9.73 -20.17
N SER A 108 20.79 10.11 -20.19
CA SER A 108 20.38 11.50 -20.43
C SER A 108 19.62 12.07 -19.24
N LEU A 109 20.31 12.59 -18.22
CA LEU A 109 19.82 13.49 -17.12
C LEU A 109 18.53 13.12 -16.35
N GLU A 110 17.97 11.94 -16.57
CA GLU A 110 16.72 11.43 -16.01
C GLU A 110 17.02 10.41 -14.89
N PRO A 111 16.03 9.93 -14.12
CA PRO A 111 16.33 9.06 -13.00
C PRO A 111 17.03 7.78 -13.47
N SER A 112 18.23 7.56 -12.96
CA SER A 112 19.08 6.42 -13.26
C SER A 112 18.65 5.16 -12.53
N GLY A 113 17.82 5.31 -11.50
CA GLY A 113 17.30 4.18 -10.73
C GLY A 113 16.51 4.62 -9.52
N ILE A 114 15.98 3.64 -8.79
CA ILE A 114 15.29 3.83 -7.51
C ILE A 114 15.74 2.77 -6.50
N ASP A 115 15.85 3.18 -5.23
CA ASP A 115 15.96 2.26 -4.11
C ASP A 115 14.67 2.30 -3.29
N VAL A 116 14.03 1.14 -3.16
CA VAL A 116 12.79 0.97 -2.40
C VAL A 116 13.13 0.16 -1.14
N PHE A 117 12.97 0.77 0.03
CA PHE A 117 13.34 0.14 1.32
C PHE A 117 12.11 -0.40 2.05
N SER A 118 12.26 -1.51 2.77
CA SER A 118 11.15 -2.14 3.53
C SER A 118 10.57 -1.26 4.65
N ASN A 119 11.32 -0.25 5.10
CA ASN A 119 10.87 0.71 6.10
C ASN A 119 9.99 1.86 5.53
N GLY A 120 9.66 1.82 4.23
CA GLY A 120 8.85 2.83 3.55
C GLY A 120 9.65 4.00 2.95
N ASN A 121 10.97 4.02 3.09
CA ASN A 121 11.81 5.03 2.46
C ASN A 121 12.04 4.72 0.97
N LEU A 122 12.20 5.76 0.17
CA LEU A 122 12.51 5.73 -1.25
C LEU A 122 13.69 6.65 -1.52
N ILE A 123 14.60 6.24 -2.41
CA ILE A 123 15.61 7.14 -2.99
C ILE A 123 15.49 7.05 -4.51
N ILE A 124 15.43 8.19 -5.18
CA ILE A 124 15.53 8.28 -6.64
C ILE A 124 16.93 8.77 -6.99
N HIS A 125 17.62 7.99 -7.82
CA HIS A 125 18.94 8.33 -8.33
C HIS A 125 18.81 9.07 -9.64
N TYR A 126 19.62 10.11 -9.84
CA TYR A 126 19.70 10.85 -11.11
C TYR A 126 21.14 10.84 -11.61
N ASN A 127 21.31 10.72 -12.92
CA ASN A 127 22.64 10.80 -13.51
C ASN A 127 23.20 12.23 -13.39
N ASN A 128 24.42 12.35 -12.85
CA ASN A 128 25.14 13.62 -12.71
C ASN A 128 24.45 14.68 -11.83
N ASN A 129 23.40 14.30 -11.10
CA ASN A 129 22.63 15.13 -10.20
C ASN A 129 22.56 14.45 -8.81
N PRO A 130 22.29 15.21 -7.72
CA PRO A 130 22.06 14.61 -6.42
C PRO A 130 20.81 13.73 -6.45
N SER A 131 20.80 12.67 -5.62
CA SER A 131 19.62 11.84 -5.41
C SER A 131 18.54 12.62 -4.66
N GLU A 132 17.28 12.24 -4.88
CA GLU A 132 16.14 12.74 -4.11
C GLU A 132 15.62 11.65 -3.18
N ASP A 133 15.43 12.02 -1.92
CA ASP A 133 14.84 11.13 -0.92
C ASP A 133 13.33 11.35 -0.85
N GLY A 134 12.59 10.28 -0.55
CA GLY A 134 11.16 10.31 -0.38
C GLY A 134 10.64 9.12 0.40
N THR A 135 9.33 8.92 0.31
CA THR A 135 8.65 7.74 0.83
C THR A 135 7.91 7.05 -0.30
N TRP A 136 7.63 5.77 -0.12
CA TRP A 136 6.76 5.05 -1.03
C TRP A 136 5.65 4.35 -0.25
N THR A 137 4.52 4.17 -0.90
CA THR A 137 3.40 3.40 -0.36
C THR A 137 2.77 2.61 -1.50
N ARG A 138 2.48 1.33 -1.24
CA ARG A 138 1.76 0.49 -2.17
C ARG A 138 0.31 0.37 -1.75
N THR A 139 -0.60 0.53 -2.69
CA THR A 139 -2.02 0.22 -2.54
C THR A 139 -2.45 -0.62 -3.74
N ASN A 140 -2.62 -1.93 -3.53
CA ASN A 140 -2.88 -2.88 -4.61
C ASN A 140 -1.79 -2.83 -5.70
N ASP A 141 -2.17 -2.56 -6.93
CA ASP A 141 -1.25 -2.39 -8.05
C ASP A 141 -0.77 -0.95 -8.21
N MET A 142 -1.05 -0.07 -7.26
CA MET A 142 -0.56 1.31 -7.29
C MET A 142 0.64 1.47 -6.37
N LEU A 143 1.69 2.12 -6.87
CA LEU A 143 2.88 2.56 -6.16
C LEU A 143 2.90 4.08 -6.14
N GLU A 144 2.60 4.65 -4.98
CA GLU A 144 2.71 6.08 -4.74
C GLU A 144 4.12 6.39 -4.23
N MET A 145 4.79 7.31 -4.91
CA MET A 145 6.13 7.82 -4.60
C MET A 145 5.97 9.28 -4.18
N ASN A 146 6.23 9.56 -2.90
CA ASN A 146 6.11 10.89 -2.32
C ASN A 146 7.50 11.48 -2.10
N LEU A 147 7.89 12.39 -3.00
CA LEU A 147 9.12 13.18 -2.94
C LEU A 147 8.85 14.50 -2.21
N GLN A 148 9.88 15.34 -2.06
CA GLN A 148 9.78 16.60 -1.30
C GLN A 148 8.74 17.57 -1.90
N ASP A 149 8.72 17.69 -3.22
CA ASP A 149 7.90 18.67 -3.94
C ASP A 149 6.86 18.05 -4.87
N THR A 150 6.85 16.72 -5.01
CA THR A 150 6.01 16.03 -6.00
C THR A 150 5.59 14.65 -5.49
N SER A 151 4.35 14.28 -5.77
CA SER A 151 3.84 12.93 -5.59
C SER A 151 3.59 12.33 -6.97
N LEU A 152 4.18 11.17 -7.23
CA LEU A 152 4.00 10.40 -8.46
C LEU A 152 3.28 9.11 -8.12
N VAL A 153 2.20 8.81 -8.85
CA VAL A 153 1.45 7.58 -8.66
C VAL A 153 1.63 6.71 -9.90
N PHE A 154 2.36 5.62 -9.74
CA PHE A 154 2.56 4.64 -10.78
C PHE A 154 1.66 3.43 -10.56
N LYS A 155 1.13 2.88 -11.64
CA LYS A 155 0.63 1.51 -11.69
C LYS A 155 1.82 0.56 -11.86
N ILE A 156 1.84 -0.50 -11.05
CA ILE A 156 2.72 -1.64 -11.18
C ILE A 156 2.13 -2.53 -12.28
N ASP A 157 2.75 -2.53 -13.45
CA ASP A 157 2.30 -3.39 -14.54
C ASP A 157 2.78 -4.83 -14.37
N SER A 158 4.02 -5.01 -13.89
CA SER A 158 4.55 -6.33 -13.57
C SER A 158 5.78 -6.26 -12.68
N VAL A 159 5.97 -7.30 -11.88
CA VAL A 159 7.26 -7.64 -11.24
C VAL A 159 7.60 -9.07 -11.64
N SER A 160 8.68 -9.26 -12.39
CA SER A 160 9.08 -10.57 -12.92
C SER A 160 10.58 -10.79 -12.75
N GLY A 161 10.95 -11.46 -11.66
CA GLY A 161 12.36 -11.68 -11.32
C GLY A 161 13.04 -10.34 -11.00
N THR A 162 13.97 -9.93 -11.85
CA THR A 162 14.67 -8.65 -11.72
C THR A 162 13.98 -7.51 -12.45
N LEU A 163 12.92 -7.76 -13.22
CA LEU A 163 12.27 -6.73 -14.03
C LEU A 163 11.03 -6.14 -13.34
N LEU A 164 11.02 -4.83 -13.15
CA LEU A 164 9.88 -4.04 -12.69
C LEU A 164 9.41 -3.14 -13.83
N LYS A 165 8.11 -3.19 -14.12
CA LYS A 165 7.47 -2.30 -15.08
C LYS A 165 6.44 -1.43 -14.38
N LEU A 166 6.56 -0.12 -14.56
CA LEU A 166 5.68 0.89 -14.01
C LEU A 166 5.07 1.71 -15.15
N SER A 167 3.83 2.15 -14.98
CA SER A 167 3.21 3.14 -15.85
C SER A 167 2.44 4.18 -15.07
N ALA A 168 2.44 5.43 -15.55
CA ALA A 168 1.58 6.49 -15.02
C ALA A 168 0.89 7.18 -16.19
N SER A 169 -0.35 7.61 -16.00
CA SER A 169 -1.03 8.43 -17.00
C SER A 169 -2.02 9.36 -16.35
N GLN A 170 -2.07 10.60 -16.80
CA GLN A 170 -3.04 11.58 -16.33
C GLN A 170 -3.50 12.49 -17.45
N SER A 171 -4.73 12.97 -17.30
CA SER A 171 -5.39 13.91 -18.18
C SER A 171 -6.01 15.00 -17.32
N GLU A 172 -5.75 16.27 -17.64
CA GLU A 172 -6.47 17.41 -17.05
C GLU A 172 -6.90 18.37 -18.15
N SER A 173 -8.04 19.01 -17.91
CA SER A 173 -8.62 20.02 -18.78
C SER A 173 -9.10 21.18 -17.93
N ASN A 174 -8.64 22.38 -18.27
CA ASN A 174 -9.06 23.61 -17.64
C ASN A 174 -9.59 24.57 -18.70
N ILE A 175 -10.74 25.18 -18.41
CA ILE A 175 -11.38 26.17 -19.28
C ILE A 175 -11.68 27.41 -18.43
N ASP A 176 -11.16 28.57 -18.84
CA ASP A 176 -11.54 29.85 -18.26
C ASP A 176 -12.88 30.30 -18.89
N PRO A 177 -13.97 30.38 -18.11
CA PRO A 177 -15.29 30.75 -18.62
C PRO A 177 -15.39 32.21 -19.07
N THR A 178 -14.45 33.08 -18.66
CA THR A 178 -14.45 34.51 -18.98
C THR A 178 -13.74 34.78 -20.30
N THR A 179 -12.60 34.15 -20.52
CA THR A 179 -11.76 34.37 -21.71
C THR A 179 -12.02 33.34 -22.81
N GLY A 180 -12.67 32.22 -22.48
CA GLY A 180 -12.82 31.08 -23.39
C GLY A 180 -11.48 30.42 -23.71
N ALA A 181 -10.45 30.66 -22.91
CA ALA A 181 -9.17 29.98 -23.00
C ALA A 181 -9.32 28.56 -22.43
N SER A 182 -8.78 27.56 -23.13
CA SER A 182 -8.71 26.20 -22.63
C SER A 182 -7.28 25.67 -22.69
N VAL A 183 -6.93 24.85 -21.71
CA VAL A 183 -5.69 24.07 -21.69
C VAL A 183 -6.08 22.64 -21.37
N ASN A 184 -5.75 21.70 -22.27
CA ASN A 184 -5.82 20.28 -21.97
C ASN A 184 -4.41 19.72 -22.04
N TYR A 185 -4.04 18.98 -21.00
CA TYR A 185 -2.78 18.26 -20.96
C TYR A 185 -3.07 16.78 -20.68
N ASP A 186 -2.41 15.91 -21.44
CA ASP A 186 -2.37 14.48 -21.18
C ASP A 186 -0.91 14.06 -21.09
N TYR A 187 -0.53 13.33 -20.06
CA TYR A 187 0.78 12.69 -20.02
C TYR A 187 0.67 11.19 -19.76
N GLY A 188 1.63 10.45 -20.29
CA GLY A 188 1.84 9.02 -20.07
C GLY A 188 3.31 8.75 -19.85
N ILE A 189 3.64 7.97 -18.83
CA ILE A 189 4.98 7.54 -18.48
C ILE A 189 4.99 6.02 -18.48
N ILE A 190 5.98 5.42 -19.11
CA ILE A 190 6.35 4.01 -18.95
C ILE A 190 7.76 3.99 -18.39
N TRP A 191 8.00 3.19 -17.37
CA TRP A 191 9.30 3.06 -16.73
C TRP A 191 9.61 1.60 -16.43
N ASP A 192 10.59 1.06 -17.16
CA ASP A 192 11.13 -0.27 -16.95
C ASP A 192 12.44 -0.17 -16.16
N LEU A 193 12.53 -1.02 -15.15
CA LEU A 193 13.58 -1.04 -14.14
C LEU A 193 14.11 -2.46 -14.00
N ASP A 194 15.42 -2.63 -13.87
CA ASP A 194 16.07 -3.92 -13.63
C ASP A 194 16.81 -3.91 -12.29
N ARG A 195 16.60 -4.95 -11.47
CA ARG A 195 17.19 -5.08 -10.14
C ARG A 195 18.63 -5.58 -10.25
N ASN A 196 19.55 -4.87 -9.60
CA ASN A 196 20.95 -5.27 -9.49
C ASN A 196 21.16 -6.58 -8.70
#